data_AF-A0A7L4RMM0-F1
#
_entry.id   AF-A0A7L4RMM0-F1
#
_cell.length_a   1.000
_cell.length_b   1.000
_cell.length_c   1.000
_cell.angle_alpha   90.00
_cell.angle_beta   90.00
_cell.angle_gamma   90.00
#
_symmetry.space_group_name_H-M   'P 1'
#
loop_
_entity.id
_entity.type
_entity.pdbx_description
1 polymer ?
#
loop_
_entity_poly.entity_id
_entity_poly.type
_entity_poly.pdbx_seq_one_letter_code
_entity_poly.pdbx_strand_id
1 'polypeptide(L)'
;MERDTLIKVGALITVIFFTMELFTMRSAVTSSPAQSNQTSNETPVYGAGVANATLLSYLNYVSLFKQGADLSRNASIANLSNMDGVGFINNQSGAVTLVLNNGANVTRIAQEVKERFPDINVTASALFSIPSEVEFTTQLGKRNVSISFLLQIQTEPDIDVGDNVTVSLAGILYGDQFSESPTARIIPTENDVVTHATVSGVGDEYYAVVALPWERRYVNTTMIEGEFPATMVNVSIINYTPKSYVAVKDLSSASNDTVNKIGNLSYVEEVNGDVVYVRDDMNNSEKLTADLKGILGNNTTIDYPVSTMPVIFSSANVSSDDILKPTGGKLNLYRTMFLKLGDTVAFAGADYNVPSNTTFTALLLNSSYSVGKNVTVEIGMRTIGKRIVSLELKNILR
;
A
#
# COMPACT_ATOMS: atom_id res chain seq x y z
N MET A 1 5.09 26.93 -6.78
CA MET A 1 5.55 26.06 -7.89
C MET A 1 4.38 25.97 -8.87
N GLU A 2 4.53 26.50 -10.08
CA GLU A 2 3.43 26.57 -11.05
C GLU A 2 2.99 25.15 -11.45
N ARG A 3 1.68 24.96 -11.66
CA ARG A 3 1.05 23.67 -12.01
C ARG A 3 1.75 22.96 -13.17
N ASP A 4 2.31 23.74 -14.10
CA ASP A 4 3.03 23.25 -15.26
C ASP A 4 4.41 22.66 -14.90
N THR A 5 5.07 23.20 -13.88
CA THR A 5 6.30 22.64 -13.31
C THR A 5 6.02 21.33 -12.56
N LEU A 6 4.88 21.24 -11.85
CA LEU A 6 4.48 20.03 -11.14
C LEU A 6 4.20 18.86 -12.11
N ILE A 7 3.54 19.14 -13.23
CA ILE A 7 3.25 18.14 -14.27
C ILE A 7 4.55 17.71 -14.97
N LYS A 8 5.45 18.64 -15.29
CA LYS A 8 6.76 18.33 -15.89
C LYS A 8 7.65 17.51 -14.94
N VAL A 9 7.60 17.80 -13.64
CA VAL A 9 8.32 17.01 -12.62
C VAL A 9 7.68 15.63 -12.43
N GLY A 10 6.34 15.53 -12.43
CA GLY A 10 5.63 14.24 -12.38
C GLY A 10 5.92 13.35 -13.60
N ALA A 11 5.96 13.94 -14.80
CA ALA A 11 6.34 13.22 -16.03
C ALA A 11 7.81 12.80 -15.99
N LEU A 12 8.72 13.65 -15.51
CA LEU A 12 10.14 13.33 -15.36
C LEU A 12 10.37 12.20 -14.35
N ILE A 13 9.67 12.21 -13.21
CA ILE A 13 9.73 11.14 -12.20
C ILE A 13 9.20 9.83 -12.78
N THR A 14 8.12 9.87 -13.56
CA THR A 14 7.56 8.67 -14.22
C THR A 14 8.53 8.09 -15.26
N VAL A 15 9.18 8.95 -16.05
CA VAL A 15 10.20 8.52 -17.02
C VAL A 15 11.45 7.98 -16.31
N ILE A 16 11.86 8.56 -15.18
CA ILE A 16 12.97 8.06 -14.36
C ILE A 16 12.64 6.70 -13.74
N PHE A 17 11.41 6.49 -13.24
CA PHE A 17 10.97 5.18 -12.76
C PHE A 17 10.96 4.13 -13.89
N PHE A 18 10.48 4.50 -15.08
CA PHE A 18 10.46 3.62 -16.25
C PHE A 18 11.87 3.29 -16.76
N THR A 19 12.80 4.26 -16.69
CA THR A 19 14.21 4.03 -17.06
C THR A 19 14.99 3.26 -15.99
N MET A 20 14.65 3.40 -14.70
CA MET A 20 15.23 2.55 -13.65
C MET A 20 14.74 1.10 -13.74
N GLU A 21 13.48 0.84 -14.13
CA GLU A 21 13.03 -0.51 -14.52
C GLU A 21 13.90 -1.06 -15.67
N LEU A 22 14.17 -0.26 -16.72
CA LEU A 22 15.04 -0.65 -17.85
C LEU A 22 16.49 -0.97 -17.46
N PHE A 23 17.08 -0.32 -16.44
CA PHE A 23 18.45 -0.61 -16.02
C PHE A 23 18.58 -1.85 -15.13
N THR A 24 17.53 -2.23 -14.39
CA THR A 24 17.50 -3.52 -13.66
C THR A 24 17.35 -4.73 -14.59
N MET A 25 16.96 -4.52 -15.85
CA MET A 25 16.74 -5.56 -16.87
C MET A 25 18.02 -6.03 -17.61
N ARG A 26 19.22 -5.55 -17.25
CA ARG A 26 20.47 -5.94 -17.94
C ARG A 26 21.19 -7.19 -17.38
N SER A 27 20.65 -7.85 -16.37
CA SER A 27 21.36 -8.92 -15.65
C SER A 27 20.62 -10.26 -15.67
N ALA A 28 20.36 -10.83 -16.86
CA ALA A 28 20.13 -12.27 -17.03
C ALA A 28 20.18 -12.66 -18.52
N VAL A 29 21.36 -12.60 -19.13
CA VAL A 29 21.60 -13.28 -20.42
C VAL A 29 21.93 -14.74 -20.09
N THR A 30 21.00 -15.66 -20.34
CA THR A 30 21.35 -17.08 -20.51
C THR A 30 21.08 -17.45 -21.97
N SER A 31 22.16 -17.79 -22.66
CA SER A 31 22.18 -18.18 -24.06
C SER A 31 21.89 -19.67 -24.21
N SER A 32 21.05 -20.05 -25.19
CA SER A 32 21.10 -21.31 -25.97
C SER A 32 19.96 -21.37 -27.00
N PRO A 33 20.12 -22.18 -28.07
CA PRO A 33 20.64 -21.81 -29.38
C PRO A 33 19.55 -21.32 -30.37
N ALA A 34 19.98 -20.48 -31.31
CA ALA A 34 19.18 -20.03 -32.45
C ALA A 34 18.69 -21.22 -33.31
N GLN A 35 17.37 -21.27 -33.57
CA GLN A 35 16.80 -22.10 -34.63
C GLN A 35 15.80 -21.33 -35.50
N SER A 36 16.38 -20.71 -36.53
CA SER A 36 15.90 -20.58 -37.91
C SER A 36 14.51 -19.99 -38.23
N ASN A 37 14.58 -18.87 -38.95
CA ASN A 37 13.84 -18.57 -40.18
C ASN A 37 12.31 -18.51 -40.10
N GLN A 38 11.80 -17.38 -39.63
CA GLN A 38 10.64 -16.75 -40.28
C GLN A 38 10.93 -15.27 -40.51
N THR A 39 11.26 -14.95 -41.77
CA THR A 39 11.15 -13.58 -42.29
C THR A 39 9.68 -13.24 -42.45
N SER A 40 9.01 -12.83 -41.38
CA SER A 40 7.83 -12.00 -41.55
C SER A 40 8.33 -10.58 -41.87
N ASN A 41 7.92 -10.04 -43.03
CA ASN A 41 8.17 -8.64 -43.41
C ASN A 41 7.35 -7.66 -42.55
N GLU A 42 6.93 -8.08 -41.35
CA GLU A 42 6.04 -7.34 -40.49
C GLU A 42 6.86 -6.47 -39.55
N THR A 43 6.41 -5.22 -39.39
CA THR A 43 7.09 -4.26 -38.52
C THR A 43 6.98 -4.74 -37.07
N PRO A 44 8.09 -4.81 -36.32
CA PRO A 44 8.05 -5.24 -34.93
C PRO A 44 7.25 -4.24 -34.10
N VAL A 45 6.33 -4.74 -33.29
CA VAL A 45 5.51 -3.92 -32.39
C VAL A 45 5.74 -4.37 -30.96
N TYR A 46 6.04 -3.42 -30.06
CA TYR A 46 6.11 -3.72 -28.64
C TYR A 46 4.72 -3.81 -28.03
N GLY A 47 4.52 -4.79 -27.18
CA GLY A 47 3.28 -4.96 -26.44
C GLY A 47 3.47 -5.57 -25.06
N ALA A 48 2.46 -5.37 -24.22
CA ALA A 48 2.34 -6.05 -22.94
C ALA A 48 0.93 -6.66 -22.79
N GLY A 49 0.86 -7.83 -22.16
CA GLY A 49 -0.36 -8.58 -21.91
C GLY A 49 -0.37 -9.19 -20.51
N VAL A 50 -1.55 -9.61 -20.08
CA VAL A 50 -1.76 -10.33 -18.81
C VAL A 50 -2.52 -11.61 -19.11
N ALA A 51 -2.06 -12.73 -18.56
CA ALA A 51 -2.68 -14.04 -18.78
C ALA A 51 -2.71 -14.86 -17.47
N ASN A 52 -3.69 -15.76 -17.38
CA ASN A 52 -3.72 -16.79 -16.34
C ASN A 52 -2.86 -17.97 -16.80
N ALA A 53 -1.87 -18.34 -16.01
CA ALA A 53 -0.94 -19.42 -16.29
C ALA A 53 -1.06 -20.54 -15.24
N THR A 54 -0.95 -21.79 -15.66
CA THR A 54 -0.98 -22.95 -14.75
C THR A 54 0.42 -23.51 -14.60
N LEU A 55 0.89 -23.69 -13.35
CA LEU A 55 2.19 -24.31 -13.09
C LEU A 55 2.15 -25.79 -13.49
N LEU A 56 2.97 -26.19 -14.45
CA LEU A 56 3.08 -27.59 -14.90
C LEU A 56 4.11 -28.36 -14.09
N SER A 57 5.28 -27.77 -13.89
CA SER A 57 6.38 -28.38 -13.15
C SER A 57 7.44 -27.35 -12.79
N TYR A 58 8.26 -27.69 -11.79
CA TYR A 58 9.57 -27.07 -11.63
C TYR A 58 10.61 -27.89 -12.39
N LEU A 59 11.62 -27.21 -12.93
CA LEU A 59 12.81 -27.86 -13.42
C LEU A 59 13.62 -28.42 -12.25
N ASN A 60 14.43 -29.44 -12.54
CA ASN A 60 15.18 -30.22 -11.53
C ASN A 60 16.39 -29.45 -10.95
N TYR A 61 16.30 -28.14 -10.79
CA TYR A 61 17.35 -27.33 -10.22
C TYR A 61 16.80 -26.16 -9.40
N VAL A 62 17.45 -25.92 -8.28
CA VAL A 62 17.13 -24.85 -7.33
C VAL A 62 18.38 -24.00 -7.12
N SER A 63 18.26 -22.70 -7.31
CA SER A 63 19.34 -21.74 -7.07
C SER A 63 19.17 -21.08 -5.71
N LEU A 64 20.22 -21.16 -4.92
CA LEU A 64 20.36 -20.55 -3.61
C LEU A 64 21.24 -19.31 -3.72
N PHE A 65 20.79 -18.20 -3.16
CA PHE A 65 21.52 -16.94 -3.17
C PHE A 65 21.40 -16.21 -1.82
N LYS A 66 22.49 -15.60 -1.37
CA LYS A 66 22.53 -14.69 -0.22
C LYS A 66 23.27 -13.43 -0.64
N GLN A 67 22.62 -12.29 -0.49
CA GLN A 67 23.19 -11.02 -0.90
C GLN A 67 24.47 -10.72 -0.10
N GLY A 68 25.57 -10.42 -0.80
CA GLY A 68 26.84 -10.03 -0.17
C GLY A 68 27.64 -11.17 0.49
N ALA A 69 27.22 -12.43 0.36
CA ALA A 69 27.94 -13.57 0.93
C ALA A 69 28.30 -14.61 -0.14
N ASP A 70 29.52 -15.12 -0.09
CA ASP A 70 29.93 -16.26 -0.90
C ASP A 70 29.40 -17.56 -0.26
N LEU A 71 28.22 -17.99 -0.72
CA LEU A 71 27.58 -19.21 -0.20
C LEU A 71 28.39 -20.48 -0.51
N SER A 72 29.26 -20.44 -1.53
CA SER A 72 30.07 -21.57 -1.95
C SER A 72 31.07 -22.05 -0.88
N ARG A 73 31.42 -21.16 0.07
CA ARG A 73 32.39 -21.42 1.15
C ARG A 73 31.74 -21.71 2.50
N ASN A 74 30.41 -21.66 2.62
CA ASN A 74 29.74 -21.89 3.89
C ASN A 74 29.62 -23.40 4.16
N ALA A 75 30.42 -23.91 5.11
CA ALA A 75 30.43 -25.34 5.48
C ALA A 75 29.04 -25.89 5.84
N SER A 76 28.13 -25.01 6.29
CA SER A 76 26.74 -25.36 6.62
C SER A 76 25.91 -25.72 5.38
N ILE A 77 26.22 -25.13 4.21
CA ILE A 77 25.53 -25.38 2.93
C ILE A 77 26.07 -26.65 2.27
N ALA A 78 27.35 -27.00 2.50
CA ALA A 78 27.93 -28.26 2.04
C ALA A 78 27.18 -29.49 2.61
N ASN A 79 26.53 -29.36 3.78
CA ASN A 79 25.71 -30.40 4.40
C ASN A 79 24.32 -30.58 3.77
N LEU A 80 23.93 -29.76 2.78
CA LEU A 80 22.71 -29.98 1.99
C LEU A 80 22.81 -31.22 1.09
N SER A 81 24.03 -31.69 0.82
CA SER A 81 24.28 -32.97 0.11
C SER A 81 23.73 -34.20 0.84
N ASN A 82 23.40 -34.08 2.13
CA ASN A 82 22.74 -35.12 2.92
C ASN A 82 21.21 -35.13 2.76
N MET A 83 20.64 -34.22 1.97
CA MET A 83 19.22 -34.26 1.64
C MET A 83 18.98 -35.30 0.55
N ASP A 84 18.03 -36.21 0.81
CA ASP A 84 17.64 -37.22 -0.17
C ASP A 84 17.21 -36.57 -1.49
N GLY A 85 17.90 -36.95 -2.56
CA GLY A 85 17.57 -36.48 -3.89
C GLY A 85 18.29 -35.21 -4.34
N VAL A 86 19.37 -34.78 -3.66
CA VAL A 86 20.09 -33.53 -3.99
C VAL A 86 21.54 -33.79 -4.41
N GLY A 87 21.88 -33.43 -5.64
CA GLY A 87 23.24 -33.26 -6.16
C GLY A 87 23.69 -31.79 -6.14
N PHE A 88 25.00 -31.55 -6.10
CA PHE A 88 25.56 -30.21 -5.91
C PHE A 88 26.36 -29.75 -7.13
N ILE A 89 26.07 -28.55 -7.63
CA ILE A 89 26.94 -27.84 -8.57
C ILE A 89 27.32 -26.50 -7.94
N ASN A 90 28.60 -26.39 -7.56
CA ASN A 90 29.13 -25.12 -7.11
C ASN A 90 29.30 -24.19 -8.31
N ASN A 91 28.64 -23.04 -8.30
CA ASN A 91 28.91 -22.01 -9.29
C ASN A 91 29.89 -20.99 -8.70
N GLN A 92 30.88 -20.58 -9.50
CA GLN A 92 31.99 -19.69 -9.08
C GLN A 92 31.56 -18.24 -8.77
N SER A 93 30.27 -17.97 -8.60
CA SER A 93 29.68 -16.62 -8.54
C SER A 93 28.88 -16.35 -7.26
N GLY A 94 29.15 -17.08 -6.17
CA GLY A 94 28.51 -16.86 -4.87
C GLY A 94 27.07 -17.37 -4.74
N ALA A 95 26.49 -17.91 -5.82
CA ALA A 95 25.24 -18.65 -5.83
C ALA A 95 25.51 -20.17 -5.88
N VAL A 96 24.70 -20.94 -5.17
CA VAL A 96 24.78 -22.42 -5.16
C VAL A 96 23.60 -22.97 -5.94
N THR A 97 23.84 -23.86 -6.90
CA THR A 97 22.77 -24.57 -7.61
C THR A 97 22.69 -26.00 -7.08
N LEU A 98 21.53 -26.34 -6.53
CA LEU A 98 21.15 -27.70 -6.18
C LEU A 98 20.54 -28.37 -7.41
N VAL A 99 21.07 -29.51 -7.82
CA VAL A 99 20.48 -30.38 -8.84
C VAL A 99 19.62 -31.41 -8.12
N LEU A 100 18.38 -31.54 -8.52
CA LEU A 100 17.44 -32.44 -7.87
C LEU A 100 17.29 -33.74 -8.69
N ASN A 101 17.22 -34.87 -8.00
CA ASN A 101 16.94 -36.16 -8.64
C ASN A 101 15.52 -36.16 -9.23
N ASN A 102 15.30 -36.98 -10.26
CA ASN A 102 13.98 -37.14 -10.86
C ASN A 102 12.93 -37.54 -9.81
N GLY A 103 11.85 -36.77 -9.72
CA GLY A 103 10.77 -36.98 -8.75
C GLY A 103 10.95 -36.27 -7.40
N ALA A 104 12.04 -35.53 -7.21
CA ALA A 104 12.21 -34.68 -6.05
C ALA A 104 11.14 -33.58 -6.00
N ASN A 105 10.50 -33.42 -4.84
CA ASN A 105 9.55 -32.33 -4.62
C ASN A 105 10.31 -31.03 -4.35
N VAL A 106 10.36 -30.16 -5.37
CA VAL A 106 11.09 -28.88 -5.34
C VAL A 106 10.57 -27.96 -4.22
N THR A 107 9.26 -27.87 -4.05
CA THR A 107 8.60 -27.07 -3.01
C THR A 107 9.02 -27.55 -1.61
N ARG A 108 9.00 -28.86 -1.36
CA ARG A 108 9.45 -29.45 -0.08
C ARG A 108 10.91 -29.12 0.21
N ILE A 109 11.80 -29.34 -0.76
CA ILE A 109 13.24 -29.12 -0.57
C ILE A 109 13.52 -27.65 -0.30
N ALA A 110 12.87 -26.75 -1.03
CA ALA A 110 13.02 -25.32 -0.80
C ALA A 110 12.52 -24.87 0.56
N GLN A 111 11.41 -25.44 1.04
CA GLN A 111 10.92 -25.19 2.39
C GLN A 111 11.94 -25.65 3.44
N GLU A 112 12.48 -26.87 3.31
CA GLU A 112 13.50 -27.38 4.24
C GLU A 112 14.78 -26.52 4.23
N VAL A 113 15.16 -25.97 3.07
CA VAL A 113 16.28 -25.01 2.98
C VAL A 113 15.96 -23.72 3.71
N LYS A 114 14.77 -23.12 3.51
CA LYS A 114 14.36 -21.89 4.20
C LYS A 114 14.24 -22.08 5.72
N GLU A 115 13.75 -23.23 6.17
CA GLU A 115 13.65 -23.56 7.60
C GLU A 115 15.02 -23.68 8.27
N ARG A 116 16.00 -24.30 7.58
CA ARG A 116 17.37 -24.44 8.09
C ARG A 116 18.19 -23.16 7.93
N PHE A 117 17.91 -22.36 6.91
CA PHE A 117 18.64 -21.16 6.54
C PHE A 117 17.70 -20.01 6.17
N PRO A 118 17.11 -19.32 7.15
CA PRO A 118 16.12 -18.26 6.91
C PRO A 118 16.64 -17.08 6.07
N ASP A 119 17.96 -16.85 6.10
CA ASP A 119 18.61 -15.74 5.37
C ASP A 119 18.94 -16.07 3.90
N ILE A 120 18.62 -17.28 3.41
CA ILE A 120 18.93 -17.71 2.05
C ILE A 120 17.69 -17.58 1.18
N ASN A 121 17.83 -16.87 0.06
CA ASN A 121 16.82 -16.82 -0.97
C ASN A 121 16.89 -18.08 -1.84
N VAL A 122 15.74 -18.69 -2.08
CA VAL A 122 15.60 -19.93 -2.83
C VAL A 122 14.75 -19.66 -4.07
N THR A 123 15.29 -19.94 -5.25
CA THR A 123 14.59 -19.77 -6.52
C THR A 123 14.67 -21.03 -7.37
N ALA A 124 13.64 -21.30 -8.15
CA ALA A 124 13.60 -22.43 -9.08
C ALA A 124 13.02 -21.94 -10.42
N SER A 125 13.44 -22.58 -11.51
CA SER A 125 12.79 -22.36 -12.81
C SER A 125 11.51 -23.17 -12.89
N ALA A 126 10.40 -22.48 -13.04
CA ALA A 126 9.06 -23.04 -13.17
C ALA A 126 8.60 -22.99 -14.63
N LEU A 127 7.96 -24.07 -15.10
CA LEU A 127 7.33 -24.16 -16.40
C LEU A 127 5.82 -23.98 -16.26
N PHE A 128 5.29 -22.99 -16.95
CA PHE A 128 3.87 -22.67 -16.95
C PHE A 128 3.23 -22.95 -18.31
N SER A 129 2.02 -23.49 -18.28
CA SER A 129 1.09 -23.46 -19.40
C SER A 129 0.37 -22.13 -19.41
N ILE A 130 0.25 -21.52 -20.58
CA ILE A 130 -0.49 -20.27 -20.80
C ILE A 130 -1.54 -20.49 -21.89
N PRO A 131 -2.59 -19.65 -21.95
CA PRO A 131 -3.60 -19.75 -23.00
C PRO A 131 -2.96 -19.58 -24.37
N SER A 132 -3.50 -20.29 -25.36
CA SER A 132 -3.00 -20.24 -26.74
C SER A 132 -3.19 -18.86 -27.39
N GLU A 133 -4.05 -18.02 -26.84
CA GLU A 133 -4.24 -16.62 -27.25
C GLU A 133 -4.25 -15.70 -26.03
N VAL A 134 -3.50 -14.60 -26.11
CA VAL A 134 -3.43 -13.57 -25.08
C VAL A 134 -3.65 -12.19 -25.69
N GLU A 135 -4.44 -11.34 -25.03
CA GLU A 135 -4.62 -9.95 -25.44
C GLU A 135 -3.41 -9.10 -25.01
N PHE A 136 -2.76 -8.47 -26.00
CA PHE A 136 -1.68 -7.52 -25.82
C PHE A 136 -2.15 -6.10 -26.11
N THR A 137 -1.74 -5.16 -25.25
CA THR A 137 -1.84 -3.73 -25.52
C THR A 137 -0.57 -3.26 -26.20
N THR A 138 -0.71 -2.64 -27.37
CA THR A 138 0.38 -2.12 -28.18
C THR A 138 0.17 -0.63 -28.50
N GLN A 139 1.18 0.00 -29.09
CA GLN A 139 1.06 1.36 -29.65
C GLN A 139 0.00 1.49 -30.77
N LEU A 140 -0.42 0.37 -31.35
CA LEU A 140 -1.44 0.30 -32.42
C LEU A 140 -2.82 -0.13 -31.89
N GLY A 141 -2.98 -0.25 -30.56
CA GLY A 141 -4.20 -0.73 -29.92
C GLY A 141 -4.08 -2.17 -29.39
N LYS A 142 -5.22 -2.75 -29.02
CA LYS A 142 -5.31 -4.12 -28.49
C LYS A 142 -5.23 -5.14 -29.61
N ARG A 143 -4.48 -6.23 -29.40
CA ARG A 143 -4.30 -7.34 -30.35
C ARG A 143 -4.34 -8.67 -29.63
N ASN A 144 -4.96 -9.68 -30.23
CA ASN A 144 -4.85 -11.05 -29.75
C ASN A 144 -3.62 -11.69 -30.39
N VAL A 145 -2.74 -12.23 -29.54
CA VAL A 145 -1.47 -12.82 -29.96
C VAL A 145 -1.52 -14.31 -29.68
N SER A 146 -1.21 -15.12 -30.69
CA SER A 146 -1.08 -16.57 -30.54
C SER A 146 0.22 -16.92 -29.83
N ILE A 147 0.13 -17.77 -28.80
CA ILE A 147 1.28 -18.27 -28.04
C ILE A 147 1.33 -19.79 -28.09
N SER A 148 2.46 -20.35 -28.53
CA SER A 148 2.65 -21.79 -28.74
C SER A 148 3.81 -22.39 -27.95
N PHE A 149 4.33 -21.68 -26.95
CA PHE A 149 5.45 -22.14 -26.12
C PHE A 149 5.04 -22.23 -24.65
N LEU A 150 5.78 -23.03 -23.89
CA LEU A 150 5.70 -23.05 -22.43
C LEU A 150 6.51 -21.90 -21.85
N LEU A 151 5.98 -21.26 -20.83
CA LEU A 151 6.61 -20.11 -20.23
C LEU A 151 7.52 -20.55 -19.08
N GLN A 152 8.81 -20.27 -19.20
CA GLN A 152 9.78 -20.51 -18.12
C GLN A 152 9.97 -19.24 -17.30
N ILE A 153 9.65 -19.28 -16.01
CA ILE A 153 9.86 -18.16 -15.08
C ILE A 153 10.70 -18.64 -13.90
N GLN A 154 11.72 -17.88 -13.52
CA GLN A 154 12.42 -18.09 -12.26
C GLN A 154 11.61 -17.46 -11.11
N THR A 155 11.16 -18.29 -10.17
CA THR A 155 10.29 -17.88 -9.07
C THR A 155 10.69 -18.59 -7.77
N GLU A 156 10.21 -18.11 -6.64
CA GLU A 156 10.27 -18.90 -5.41
C GLU A 156 9.43 -20.18 -5.59
N PRO A 157 9.96 -21.36 -5.20
CA PRO A 157 9.26 -22.63 -5.30
C PRO A 157 8.25 -22.81 -4.17
N ASP A 158 7.24 -21.95 -4.15
CA ASP A 158 6.16 -21.92 -3.15
C ASP A 158 4.76 -21.96 -3.80
N ILE A 159 4.71 -22.26 -5.09
CA ILE A 159 3.49 -22.47 -5.86
C ILE A 159 3.34 -23.97 -6.07
N ASP A 160 2.17 -24.52 -5.81
CA ASP A 160 1.93 -25.95 -6.01
C ASP A 160 1.73 -26.28 -7.48
N VAL A 161 2.21 -27.44 -7.92
CA VAL A 161 1.96 -27.92 -9.30
C VAL A 161 0.46 -28.05 -9.51
N GLY A 162 -0.04 -27.45 -10.60
CA GLY A 162 -1.46 -27.34 -10.92
C GLY A 162 -2.13 -26.05 -10.45
N ASP A 163 -1.46 -25.22 -9.64
CA ASP A 163 -2.00 -23.91 -9.27
C ASP A 163 -1.99 -22.94 -10.45
N ASN A 164 -3.01 -22.08 -10.47
CA ASN A 164 -3.12 -20.98 -11.41
C ASN A 164 -2.52 -19.71 -10.82
N VAL A 165 -1.73 -19.00 -11.63
CA VAL A 165 -1.13 -17.71 -11.30
C VAL A 165 -1.40 -16.70 -12.40
N THR A 166 -1.35 -15.42 -12.08
CA THR A 166 -1.43 -14.35 -13.07
C THR A 166 -0.02 -13.98 -13.51
N VAL A 167 0.23 -13.98 -14.81
CA VAL A 167 1.52 -13.57 -15.38
C VAL A 167 1.36 -12.32 -16.24
N SER A 168 2.30 -11.39 -16.07
CA SER A 168 2.49 -10.28 -16.99
C SER A 168 3.54 -10.69 -18.03
N LEU A 169 3.19 -10.50 -19.30
CA LEU A 169 4.03 -10.76 -20.45
C LEU A 169 4.36 -9.45 -21.13
N ALA A 170 5.62 -9.26 -21.53
CA ALA A 170 6.04 -8.15 -22.36
C ALA A 170 7.07 -8.61 -23.38
N GLY A 171 7.00 -8.04 -24.59
CA GLY A 171 8.01 -8.29 -25.62
C GLY A 171 7.63 -7.73 -26.98
N ILE A 172 8.29 -8.26 -28.00
CA ILE A 172 8.16 -7.85 -29.40
C ILE A 172 7.18 -8.80 -30.09
N LEU A 173 6.26 -8.23 -30.85
CA LEU A 173 5.28 -8.94 -31.66
C LEU A 173 5.63 -8.76 -33.14
N TYR A 174 5.55 -9.85 -33.89
CA TYR A 174 5.61 -9.85 -35.35
C TYR A 174 4.23 -10.29 -35.85
N GLY A 175 3.44 -9.31 -36.30
CA GLY A 175 2.03 -9.53 -36.61
C GLY A 175 1.23 -9.90 -35.37
N ASP A 176 0.65 -11.10 -35.39
CA ASP A 176 -0.14 -11.68 -34.30
C ASP A 176 0.63 -12.82 -33.57
N GLN A 177 1.95 -12.87 -33.75
CA GLN A 177 2.83 -13.84 -33.09
C GLN A 177 3.83 -13.18 -32.16
N PHE A 178 4.12 -13.87 -31.07
CA PHE A 178 5.09 -13.45 -30.07
C PHE A 178 6.52 -13.81 -30.52
N SER A 179 7.47 -12.86 -30.43
CA SER A 179 8.91 -13.09 -30.71
C SER A 179 9.56 -13.98 -29.66
N GLU A 180 10.63 -14.70 -30.01
CA GLU A 180 11.36 -15.54 -29.05
C GLU A 180 11.77 -14.76 -27.77
N SER A 181 11.41 -15.32 -26.61
CA SER A 181 11.70 -14.86 -25.25
C SER A 181 10.85 -13.69 -24.72
N PRO A 182 9.60 -13.93 -24.28
CA PRO A 182 8.87 -12.94 -23.48
C PRO A 182 9.62 -12.67 -22.19
N THR A 183 9.76 -11.39 -21.84
CA THR A 183 9.91 -11.06 -20.43
C THR A 183 8.60 -11.38 -19.73
N ALA A 184 8.65 -12.30 -18.78
CA ALA A 184 7.50 -12.70 -18.01
C ALA A 184 7.77 -12.63 -16.52
N ARG A 185 6.77 -12.16 -15.78
CA ARG A 185 6.80 -12.12 -14.32
C ARG A 185 5.45 -12.52 -13.76
N ILE A 186 5.49 -13.26 -12.66
CA ILE A 186 4.29 -13.55 -11.87
C ILE A 186 3.89 -12.24 -11.17
N ILE A 187 2.62 -11.88 -11.27
CA ILE A 187 2.07 -10.71 -10.59
C ILE A 187 1.03 -11.15 -9.55
N PRO A 188 1.01 -10.52 -8.36
CA PRO A 188 -0.04 -10.80 -7.39
C PRO A 188 -1.42 -10.43 -7.93
N THR A 189 -2.42 -11.25 -7.63
CA THR A 189 -3.83 -10.97 -7.92
C THR A 189 -4.47 -10.31 -6.72
N GLU A 190 -5.15 -9.18 -6.94
CA GLU A 190 -5.81 -8.43 -5.87
C GLU A 190 -7.28 -8.83 -5.78
N ASN A 191 -7.71 -9.20 -4.59
CA ASN A 191 -9.08 -9.65 -4.31
C ASN A 191 -9.58 -9.00 -3.03
N ASP A 192 -10.84 -8.56 -3.05
CA ASP A 192 -11.53 -8.09 -1.86
C ASP A 192 -12.37 -9.23 -1.30
N VAL A 193 -12.15 -9.55 -0.03
CA VAL A 193 -12.75 -10.71 0.63
C VAL A 193 -13.44 -10.26 1.91
N VAL A 194 -14.67 -10.71 2.09
CA VAL A 194 -15.39 -10.59 3.35
C VAL A 194 -15.13 -11.85 4.17
N THR A 195 -14.59 -11.68 5.38
CA THR A 195 -14.27 -12.78 6.29
C THR A 195 -14.50 -12.38 7.74
N HIS A 196 -14.25 -13.31 8.67
CA HIS A 196 -14.37 -13.06 10.11
C HIS A 196 -12.99 -12.90 10.73
N ALA A 197 -12.86 -11.90 11.59
CA ALA A 197 -11.72 -11.72 12.47
C ALA A 197 -12.17 -11.78 13.93
N THR A 198 -11.30 -12.23 14.81
CA THR A 198 -11.53 -12.22 16.25
C THR A 198 -10.81 -11.03 16.87
N VAL A 199 -11.47 -10.32 17.77
CA VAL A 199 -10.86 -9.26 18.58
C VAL A 199 -9.84 -9.88 19.52
N SER A 200 -8.55 -9.72 19.23
CA SER A 200 -7.45 -10.28 20.01
C SER A 200 -7.04 -9.37 21.17
N GLY A 201 -7.34 -8.07 21.08
CA GLY A 201 -7.02 -7.10 22.10
C GLY A 201 -7.72 -5.77 21.84
N VAL A 202 -7.75 -4.93 22.87
CA VAL A 202 -8.22 -3.56 22.79
C VAL A 202 -7.19 -2.69 23.51
N GLY A 203 -6.66 -1.67 22.84
CA GLY A 203 -5.63 -0.80 23.39
C GLY A 203 -6.16 0.02 24.57
N ASP A 204 -5.29 0.41 25.50
CA ASP A 204 -5.69 1.17 26.70
C ASP A 204 -5.78 2.68 26.45
N GLU A 205 -5.37 3.11 25.26
CA GLU A 205 -5.44 4.49 24.80
C GLU A 205 -6.71 4.75 24.02
N TYR A 206 -7.25 5.94 24.26
CA TYR A 206 -8.40 6.50 23.61
C TYR A 206 -7.97 7.68 22.75
N TYR A 207 -8.59 7.80 21.58
CA TYR A 207 -8.44 8.95 20.70
C TYR A 207 -9.73 9.76 20.73
N ALA A 208 -9.58 11.06 20.83
CA ALA A 208 -10.67 12.01 20.78
C ALA A 208 -10.36 13.11 19.78
N VAL A 209 -11.40 13.66 19.16
CA VAL A 209 -11.30 14.91 18.41
C VAL A 209 -12.10 15.96 19.14
N VAL A 210 -11.42 17.03 19.55
CA VAL A 210 -12.01 18.18 20.22
C VAL A 210 -12.27 19.27 19.18
N ALA A 211 -13.52 19.72 19.08
CA ALA A 211 -13.90 20.87 18.28
C ALA A 211 -13.69 22.15 19.10
N LEU A 212 -12.88 23.08 18.59
CA LEU A 212 -12.58 24.37 19.21
C LEU A 212 -13.20 25.52 18.39
N PRO A 213 -14.06 26.36 19.01
CA PRO A 213 -14.60 27.54 18.35
C PRO A 213 -13.49 28.57 18.08
N TRP A 214 -13.78 29.56 17.22
CA TRP A 214 -12.80 30.53 16.73
C TRP A 214 -12.05 31.25 17.85
N GLU A 215 -12.78 31.68 18.88
CA GLU A 215 -12.28 32.45 20.01
C GLU A 215 -11.31 31.63 20.87
N ARG A 216 -11.37 30.29 20.76
CA ARG A 216 -10.56 29.34 21.53
C ARG A 216 -9.61 28.52 20.65
N ARG A 217 -9.34 28.96 19.42
CA ARG A 217 -8.46 28.19 18.52
C ARG A 217 -6.98 28.31 18.90
N TYR A 218 -6.54 29.44 19.45
CA TYR A 218 -5.18 29.58 20.01
C TYR A 218 -5.22 29.39 21.52
N VAL A 219 -5.06 28.14 21.90
CA VAL A 219 -5.17 27.66 23.26
C VAL A 219 -3.80 27.20 23.71
N ASN A 220 -3.40 27.64 24.89
CA ASN A 220 -2.27 27.03 25.56
C ASN A 220 -2.64 25.57 25.86
N THR A 221 -1.92 24.64 25.25
CA THR A 221 -2.20 23.20 25.35
C THR A 221 -2.21 22.73 26.81
N THR A 222 -1.38 23.32 27.67
CA THR A 222 -1.35 23.06 29.12
C THR A 222 -2.59 23.56 29.85
N MET A 223 -3.25 24.62 29.34
CA MET A 223 -4.52 25.08 29.92
C MET A 223 -5.68 24.15 29.58
N ILE A 224 -5.72 23.62 28.35
CA ILE A 224 -6.75 22.64 27.96
C ILE A 224 -6.56 21.31 28.69
N GLU A 225 -5.32 20.88 28.91
CA GLU A 225 -5.04 19.69 29.71
C GLU A 225 -5.78 19.71 31.05
N GLY A 226 -5.85 20.89 31.70
CA GLY A 226 -6.60 21.10 32.94
C GLY A 226 -8.13 21.18 32.80
N GLU A 227 -8.66 21.29 31.58
CA GLU A 227 -10.09 21.26 31.30
C GLU A 227 -10.63 19.86 31.06
N PHE A 228 -9.77 18.89 30.72
CA PHE A 228 -10.21 17.51 30.56
C PHE A 228 -10.66 16.92 31.90
N PRO A 229 -11.66 16.00 31.91
CA PRO A 229 -12.10 15.36 33.13
C PRO A 229 -10.93 14.60 33.76
N ALA A 230 -10.85 14.57 35.10
CA ALA A 230 -9.81 13.85 35.83
C ALA A 230 -9.76 12.33 35.53
N THR A 231 -10.80 11.79 34.88
CA THR A 231 -10.84 10.39 34.40
C THR A 231 -10.00 10.17 33.13
N MET A 232 -9.57 11.23 32.45
CA MET A 232 -8.56 11.20 31.40
C MET A 232 -7.18 11.42 32.02
N VAL A 233 -6.30 10.44 31.86
CA VAL A 233 -4.91 10.52 32.34
C VAL A 233 -3.96 10.44 31.15
N ASN A 234 -2.74 10.97 31.30
CA ASN A 234 -1.73 11.01 30.24
C ASN A 234 -2.25 11.66 28.93
N VAL A 235 -3.03 12.72 29.06
CA VAL A 235 -3.57 13.45 27.91
C VAL A 235 -2.42 14.02 27.07
N SER A 236 -2.46 13.76 25.77
CA SER A 236 -1.48 14.21 24.79
C SER A 236 -2.19 14.77 23.56
N ILE A 237 -1.85 15.99 23.16
CA ILE A 237 -2.39 16.61 21.95
C ILE A 237 -1.50 16.27 20.75
N ILE A 238 -2.09 15.76 19.66
CA ILE A 238 -1.34 15.40 18.46
C ILE A 238 -1.46 16.52 17.43
N ASN A 239 -0.34 17.03 16.91
CA ASN A 239 -0.27 17.83 15.68
C ASN A 239 -1.41 18.86 15.51
N TYR A 240 -1.71 19.61 16.57
CA TYR A 240 -2.77 20.61 16.51
C TYR A 240 -2.29 21.83 15.72
N THR A 241 -2.99 22.14 14.64
CA THR A 241 -2.82 23.39 13.90
C THR A 241 -4.15 24.15 13.91
N PRO A 242 -4.22 25.31 14.57
CA PRO A 242 -5.42 26.13 14.56
C PRO A 242 -5.72 26.63 13.14
N LYS A 243 -6.99 26.84 12.83
CA LYS A 243 -7.38 27.46 11.57
C LYS A 243 -7.25 28.98 11.68
N SER A 244 -6.26 29.54 11.01
CA SER A 244 -5.96 30.98 10.97
C SER A 244 -6.67 31.72 9.84
N TYR A 245 -7.84 31.25 9.40
CA TYR A 245 -8.53 31.85 8.25
C TYR A 245 -10.04 31.95 8.45
N VAL A 246 -10.66 32.92 7.79
CA VAL A 246 -12.12 32.99 7.65
C VAL A 246 -12.50 32.88 6.18
N ALA A 247 -13.62 32.23 5.90
CA ALA A 247 -14.21 32.22 4.57
C ALA A 247 -15.16 33.41 4.45
N VAL A 248 -15.01 34.18 3.38
CA VAL A 248 -15.79 35.38 3.11
C VAL A 248 -16.47 35.18 1.77
N LYS A 249 -17.79 35.05 1.80
CA LYS A 249 -18.56 34.72 0.60
C LYS A 249 -18.41 35.81 -0.47
N ASP A 250 -18.17 35.38 -1.71
CA ASP A 250 -18.05 36.21 -2.91
C ASP A 250 -16.86 37.20 -2.92
N LEU A 251 -15.89 37.05 -2.01
CA LEU A 251 -14.71 37.92 -1.94
C LEU A 251 -13.80 37.81 -3.17
N SER A 252 -13.73 36.64 -3.79
CA SER A 252 -13.03 36.41 -5.07
C SER A 252 -13.57 37.24 -6.24
N SER A 253 -14.82 37.72 -6.13
CA SER A 253 -15.46 38.61 -7.11
C SER A 253 -15.36 40.09 -6.73
N ALA A 254 -14.73 40.43 -5.60
CA ALA A 254 -14.54 41.80 -5.17
C ALA A 254 -13.48 42.53 -6.02
N SER A 255 -13.54 43.87 -6.04
CA SER A 255 -12.53 44.67 -6.74
C SER A 255 -11.15 44.57 -6.06
N ASN A 256 -10.08 44.74 -6.85
CA ASN A 256 -8.71 44.77 -6.32
C ASN A 256 -8.53 45.81 -5.19
N ASP A 257 -9.20 46.97 -5.28
CA ASP A 257 -9.18 47.98 -4.22
C ASP A 257 -9.78 47.47 -2.91
N THR A 258 -10.82 46.65 -3.00
CA THR A 258 -11.47 46.04 -1.83
C THR A 258 -10.57 44.99 -1.20
N VAL A 259 -9.97 44.12 -2.02
CA VAL A 259 -8.99 43.12 -1.57
C VAL A 259 -7.79 43.80 -0.91
N ASN A 260 -7.26 44.88 -1.49
CA ASN A 260 -6.16 45.66 -0.94
C ASN A 260 -6.52 46.31 0.40
N LYS A 261 -7.75 46.83 0.57
CA LYS A 261 -8.21 47.38 1.84
C LYS A 261 -8.24 46.31 2.94
N ILE A 262 -8.68 45.09 2.62
CA ILE A 262 -8.69 43.97 3.56
C ILE A 262 -7.26 43.54 3.89
N GLY A 263 -6.40 43.40 2.87
CA GLY A 263 -4.98 43.06 3.06
C GLY A 263 -4.18 44.07 3.88
N ASN A 264 -4.65 45.33 3.96
CA ASN A 264 -4.03 46.37 4.78
C ASN A 264 -4.49 46.38 6.26
N LEU A 265 -5.43 45.52 6.64
CA LEU A 265 -5.78 45.36 8.05
C LEU A 265 -4.59 44.77 8.80
N SER A 266 -4.27 45.32 9.98
CA SER A 266 -3.00 45.04 10.69
C SER A 266 -2.80 43.58 11.13
N TYR A 267 -3.88 42.80 11.13
CA TYR A 267 -3.91 41.40 11.53
C TYR A 267 -4.21 40.45 10.35
N VAL A 268 -4.34 40.97 9.12
CA VAL A 268 -4.49 40.13 7.92
C VAL A 268 -3.09 39.83 7.38
N GLU A 269 -2.83 38.55 7.13
CA GLU A 269 -1.56 38.08 6.57
C GLU A 269 -1.65 37.92 5.05
N GLU A 270 -2.77 37.40 4.57
CA GLU A 270 -3.00 37.13 3.15
C GLU A 270 -4.51 37.16 2.84
N VAL A 271 -4.86 37.58 1.63
CA VAL A 271 -6.19 37.39 1.05
C VAL A 271 -6.04 36.55 -0.20
N ASN A 272 -6.74 35.42 -0.26
CA ASN A 272 -6.62 34.46 -1.36
C ASN A 272 -8.00 33.90 -1.73
N GLY A 273 -8.51 34.32 -2.89
CA GLY A 273 -9.85 33.97 -3.33
C GLY A 273 -10.91 34.41 -2.31
N ASP A 274 -11.72 33.46 -1.84
CA ASP A 274 -12.77 33.70 -0.84
C ASP A 274 -12.25 33.56 0.61
N VAL A 275 -10.94 33.54 0.83
CA VAL A 275 -10.34 33.26 2.15
C VAL A 275 -9.48 34.44 2.60
N VAL A 276 -9.64 34.84 3.86
CA VAL A 276 -8.79 35.82 4.53
C VAL A 276 -8.00 35.11 5.62
N TYR A 277 -6.68 35.06 5.44
CA TYR A 277 -5.73 34.55 6.44
C TYR A 277 -5.41 35.67 7.42
N VAL A 278 -5.49 35.36 8.70
CA VAL A 278 -5.26 36.30 9.80
C VAL A 278 -4.17 35.77 10.73
N ARG A 279 -3.49 36.70 11.39
CA ARG A 279 -2.48 36.40 12.40
C ARG A 279 -3.06 35.57 13.55
N ASP A 280 -2.18 34.81 14.16
CA ASP A 280 -2.48 33.92 15.27
C ASP A 280 -3.04 34.62 16.52
N ASP A 281 -2.72 35.90 16.71
CA ASP A 281 -3.19 36.69 17.85
C ASP A 281 -4.64 37.21 17.70
N MET A 282 -5.25 37.06 16.52
CA MET A 282 -6.55 37.65 16.21
C MET A 282 -7.72 36.76 16.66
N ASN A 283 -8.07 36.77 17.94
CA ASN A 283 -9.15 35.94 18.51
C ASN A 283 -10.51 36.63 18.65
N ASN A 284 -10.60 37.92 18.29
CA ASN A 284 -11.81 38.71 18.41
C ASN A 284 -12.65 38.63 17.12
N SER A 285 -13.55 37.64 17.05
CA SER A 285 -14.45 37.45 15.90
C SER A 285 -15.34 38.67 15.65
N GLU A 286 -15.81 39.35 16.69
CA GLU A 286 -16.63 40.55 16.57
C GLU A 286 -15.89 41.69 15.84
N LYS A 287 -14.64 41.94 16.22
CA LYS A 287 -13.79 42.94 15.56
C LYS A 287 -13.53 42.57 14.11
N LEU A 288 -13.17 41.32 13.83
CA LEU A 288 -12.91 40.85 12.46
C LEU A 288 -14.17 41.00 11.59
N THR A 289 -15.33 40.58 12.11
CA THR A 289 -16.61 40.71 11.43
C THR A 289 -16.95 42.18 11.16
N ALA A 290 -16.76 43.07 12.15
CA ALA A 290 -17.04 44.49 12.01
C ALA A 290 -16.16 45.15 10.93
N ASP A 291 -14.86 44.87 10.95
CA ASP A 291 -13.92 45.43 9.97
C ASP A 291 -14.22 44.93 8.54
N LEU A 292 -14.46 43.61 8.38
CA LEU A 292 -14.77 43.02 7.08
C LEU A 292 -16.12 43.52 6.54
N LYS A 293 -17.17 43.61 7.37
CA LYS A 293 -18.46 44.19 6.97
C LYS A 293 -18.39 45.69 6.72
N GLY A 294 -17.50 46.41 7.41
CA GLY A 294 -17.23 47.82 7.12
C GLY A 294 -16.64 48.05 5.73
N ILE A 295 -15.92 47.07 5.18
CA ILE A 295 -15.30 47.13 3.85
C ILE A 295 -16.22 46.54 2.77
N LEU A 296 -16.86 45.39 3.04
CA LEU A 296 -17.62 44.61 2.06
C LEU A 296 -19.14 44.86 2.09
N GLY A 297 -19.64 45.50 3.16
CA GLY A 297 -21.04 45.75 3.42
C GLY A 297 -21.66 44.81 4.45
N ASN A 298 -22.76 45.26 5.08
CA ASN A 298 -23.39 44.54 6.20
C ASN A 298 -24.01 43.17 5.82
N ASN A 299 -24.28 42.95 4.53
CA ASN A 299 -24.88 41.72 4.00
C ASN A 299 -23.86 40.61 3.70
N THR A 300 -22.57 40.87 3.90
CA THR A 300 -21.51 39.87 3.69
C THR A 300 -21.64 38.73 4.70
N THR A 301 -21.58 37.50 4.19
CA THR A 301 -21.51 36.28 5.01
C THR A 301 -20.05 35.94 5.29
N ILE A 302 -19.73 35.77 6.58
CA ILE A 302 -18.39 35.46 7.06
C ILE A 302 -18.50 34.18 7.86
N ASP A 303 -17.81 33.13 7.41
CA ASP A 303 -17.82 31.82 8.03
C ASP A 303 -16.52 31.59 8.78
N TYR A 304 -16.67 31.32 10.07
CA TYR A 304 -15.59 31.02 11.00
C TYR A 304 -15.42 29.51 11.08
N PRO A 305 -14.29 28.95 10.60
CA PRO A 305 -14.11 27.52 10.62
C PRO A 305 -13.78 27.05 12.03
N VAL A 306 -14.42 25.94 12.44
CA VAL A 306 -14.09 25.24 13.69
C VAL A 306 -12.72 24.57 13.55
N SER A 307 -11.86 24.77 14.54
CA SER A 307 -10.57 24.08 14.63
C SER A 307 -10.76 22.71 15.27
N THR A 308 -10.05 21.70 14.80
CA THR A 308 -10.16 20.33 15.32
C THR A 308 -8.83 19.91 15.90
N MET A 309 -8.85 19.53 17.18
CA MET A 309 -7.68 19.12 17.92
C MET A 309 -7.77 17.64 18.27
N PRO A 310 -6.90 16.78 17.69
CA PRO A 310 -6.84 15.38 18.06
C PRO A 310 -6.08 15.21 19.38
N VAL A 311 -6.61 14.33 20.23
CA VAL A 311 -6.13 14.08 21.60
C VAL A 311 -6.03 12.58 21.82
N ILE A 312 -4.93 12.12 22.40
CA ILE A 312 -4.76 10.76 22.94
C ILE A 312 -4.81 10.87 24.46
N PHE A 313 -5.45 9.92 25.11
CA PHE A 313 -5.38 9.80 26.57
C PHE A 313 -5.57 8.34 26.97
N SER A 314 -5.07 7.97 28.14
CA SER A 314 -5.44 6.70 28.77
C SER A 314 -6.61 6.96 29.73
N SER A 315 -7.46 5.97 29.96
CA SER A 315 -8.49 6.09 31.00
C SER A 315 -8.66 4.82 31.81
N ALA A 316 -8.88 4.99 33.12
CA ALA A 316 -9.21 3.91 34.03
C ALA A 316 -10.71 3.54 34.02
N ASN A 317 -11.62 4.47 33.70
CA ASN A 317 -13.09 4.28 33.79
C ASN A 317 -13.83 5.40 33.05
N VAL A 318 -13.86 5.36 31.72
CA VAL A 318 -14.63 6.32 30.93
C VAL A 318 -15.84 5.61 30.33
N SER A 319 -17.04 5.98 30.79
CA SER A 319 -18.25 5.75 30.03
C SER A 319 -18.34 6.82 28.93
N SER A 320 -18.87 6.47 27.76
CA SER A 320 -19.02 7.40 26.63
C SER A 320 -19.85 8.64 26.97
N ASP A 321 -20.65 8.59 28.04
CA ASP A 321 -21.48 9.69 28.52
C ASP A 321 -20.72 10.72 29.39
N ASP A 322 -19.60 10.33 30.02
CA ASP A 322 -18.87 11.17 30.98
C ASP A 322 -17.96 12.24 30.33
N ILE A 323 -17.72 12.14 29.03
CA ILE A 323 -16.72 12.98 28.34
C ILE A 323 -17.33 14.27 27.74
N LEU A 324 -18.64 14.46 27.79
CA LEU A 324 -19.34 15.50 27.01
C LEU A 324 -19.26 16.94 27.56
N LYS A 325 -18.44 17.23 28.57
CA LYS A 325 -18.53 18.50 29.32
C LYS A 325 -17.43 19.56 29.18
N PRO A 326 -16.16 19.26 28.83
CA PRO A 326 -15.11 20.30 28.88
C PRO A 326 -15.27 21.45 27.88
N THR A 327 -15.69 21.18 26.64
CA THR A 327 -15.50 22.13 25.53
C THR A 327 -16.79 22.56 24.80
N GLY A 328 -17.95 22.05 25.20
CA GLY A 328 -19.21 22.31 24.48
C GLY A 328 -19.29 21.64 23.09
N GLY A 329 -18.34 20.75 22.76
CA GLY A 329 -18.30 19.97 21.52
C GLY A 329 -18.70 18.50 21.71
N LYS A 330 -19.01 17.82 20.59
CA LYS A 330 -19.17 16.35 20.55
C LYS A 330 -17.79 15.71 20.53
N LEU A 331 -17.47 14.91 21.54
CA LEU A 331 -16.23 14.14 21.57
C LEU A 331 -16.48 12.74 21.00
N ASN A 332 -15.93 12.50 19.81
CA ASN A 332 -15.93 11.18 19.20
C ASN A 332 -14.81 10.35 19.83
N LEU A 333 -15.18 9.34 20.61
CA LEU A 333 -14.24 8.45 21.28
C LEU A 333 -13.90 7.27 20.36
N TYR A 334 -12.61 7.10 20.08
CA TYR A 334 -12.10 5.95 19.38
C TYR A 334 -11.20 5.14 20.30
N ARG A 335 -11.23 3.83 20.15
CA ARG A 335 -10.31 2.92 20.82
C ARG A 335 -9.61 2.06 19.79
N THR A 336 -8.32 1.80 20.00
CA THR A 336 -7.57 0.87 19.17
C THR A 336 -8.07 -0.53 19.41
N MET A 337 -8.37 -1.24 18.34
CA MET A 337 -8.76 -2.65 18.36
C MET A 337 -7.75 -3.45 17.55
N PHE A 338 -7.30 -4.55 18.13
CA PHE A 338 -6.45 -5.52 17.46
C PHE A 338 -7.32 -6.68 16.99
N LEU A 339 -7.23 -6.98 15.70
CA LEU A 339 -7.98 -8.04 15.05
C LEU A 339 -7.03 -9.12 14.58
N LYS A 340 -7.40 -10.37 14.80
CA LYS A 340 -6.67 -11.53 14.31
C LYS A 340 -7.57 -12.35 13.40
N LEU A 341 -7.10 -12.65 12.19
CA LEU A 341 -7.76 -13.63 11.31
C LEU A 341 -7.50 -15.05 11.80
N GLY A 342 -8.32 -15.99 11.33
CA GLY A 342 -7.99 -17.42 11.41
C GLY A 342 -6.76 -17.76 10.57
N ASP A 343 -6.32 -19.02 10.65
CA ASP A 343 -5.15 -19.50 9.92
C ASP A 343 -5.39 -19.59 8.40
N THR A 344 -6.66 -19.63 7.98
CA THR A 344 -7.07 -19.63 6.57
C THR A 344 -8.17 -18.62 6.28
N VAL A 345 -8.21 -18.15 5.04
CA VAL A 345 -9.32 -17.38 4.46
C VAL A 345 -9.85 -18.13 3.24
N ALA A 346 -11.13 -18.50 3.27
CA ALA A 346 -11.80 -19.13 2.15
C ALA A 346 -12.28 -18.08 1.14
N PHE A 347 -11.88 -18.22 -0.13
CA PHE A 347 -12.32 -17.34 -1.21
C PHE A 347 -12.43 -18.11 -2.52
N ALA A 348 -13.49 -17.87 -3.29
CA ALA A 348 -13.73 -18.50 -4.60
C ALA A 348 -13.59 -20.05 -4.62
N GLY A 349 -13.93 -20.72 -3.52
CA GLY A 349 -13.86 -22.18 -3.41
C GLY A 349 -12.47 -22.75 -3.09
N ALA A 350 -11.50 -21.90 -2.75
CA ALA A 350 -10.17 -22.28 -2.29
C ALA A 350 -9.86 -21.69 -0.91
N ASP A 351 -9.03 -22.39 -0.13
CA ASP A 351 -8.51 -21.92 1.15
C ASP A 351 -7.12 -21.30 0.95
N TYR A 352 -6.94 -20.09 1.45
CA TYR A 352 -5.70 -19.33 1.39
C TYR A 352 -5.09 -19.24 2.79
N ASN A 353 -3.81 -19.62 2.91
CA ASN A 353 -3.11 -19.58 4.19
C ASN A 353 -2.78 -18.15 4.59
N VAL A 354 -3.21 -17.75 5.79
CA VAL A 354 -2.89 -16.45 6.39
C VAL A 354 -1.52 -16.52 7.04
N PRO A 355 -0.62 -15.55 6.79
CA PRO A 355 0.67 -15.50 7.46
C PRO A 355 0.51 -15.50 8.99
N SER A 356 1.32 -16.31 9.68
CA SER A 356 1.29 -16.39 11.15
C SER A 356 1.46 -15.00 11.77
N ASN A 357 0.70 -14.72 12.83
CA ASN A 357 0.71 -13.44 13.55
C ASN A 357 0.19 -12.23 12.76
N THR A 358 -0.53 -12.44 11.66
CA THR A 358 -1.25 -11.34 10.99
C THR A 358 -2.26 -10.73 11.97
N THR A 359 -2.01 -9.48 12.35
CA THR A 359 -2.91 -8.68 13.16
C THR A 359 -3.20 -7.36 12.45
N PHE A 360 -4.47 -6.97 12.44
CA PHE A 360 -4.88 -5.65 11.97
C PHE A 360 -5.16 -4.74 13.14
N THR A 361 -4.85 -3.47 12.95
CA THR A 361 -5.15 -2.40 13.90
C THR A 361 -6.24 -1.53 13.31
N ALA A 362 -7.32 -1.31 14.06
CA ALA A 362 -8.41 -0.44 13.66
C ALA A 362 -8.77 0.54 14.78
N LEU A 363 -9.13 1.77 14.41
CA LEU A 363 -9.70 2.75 15.32
C LEU A 363 -11.22 2.74 15.16
N LEU A 364 -11.94 2.39 16.22
CA LEU A 364 -13.39 2.26 16.16
C LEU A 364 -14.11 3.30 17.01
N LEU A 365 -15.07 3.96 16.38
CA LEU A 365 -15.94 4.93 17.00
C LEU A 365 -16.98 4.24 17.89
N ASN A 366 -16.93 4.54 19.18
CA ASN A 366 -18.01 4.33 20.15
C ASN A 366 -18.66 2.93 20.13
N SER A 367 -17.87 1.89 20.37
CA SER A 367 -18.36 0.51 20.43
C SER A 367 -17.57 -0.32 21.44
N SER A 368 -18.28 -0.92 22.39
CA SER A 368 -17.74 -1.91 23.32
C SER A 368 -17.50 -3.24 22.60
N TYR A 369 -16.30 -3.41 22.05
CA TYR A 369 -15.83 -4.73 21.63
C TYR A 369 -15.11 -5.40 22.80
N SER A 370 -15.54 -6.62 23.12
CA SER A 370 -14.84 -7.47 24.07
C SER A 370 -13.84 -8.35 23.34
N VAL A 371 -12.69 -8.61 23.98
CA VAL A 371 -11.73 -9.62 23.52
C VAL A 371 -12.46 -10.96 23.34
N GLY A 372 -12.17 -11.65 22.24
CA GLY A 372 -12.81 -12.91 21.86
C GLY A 372 -14.09 -12.76 21.02
N LYS A 373 -14.60 -11.55 20.81
CA LYS A 373 -15.75 -11.34 19.90
C LYS A 373 -15.32 -11.50 18.44
N ASN A 374 -16.15 -12.15 17.64
CA ASN A 374 -15.98 -12.18 16.19
C ASN A 374 -16.62 -10.94 15.55
N VAL A 375 -15.90 -10.39 14.57
CA VAL A 375 -16.34 -9.27 13.75
C VAL A 375 -16.19 -9.64 12.28
N THR A 376 -17.13 -9.17 11.47
CA THR A 376 -17.04 -9.32 10.02
C THR A 376 -16.16 -8.19 9.48
N VAL A 377 -15.19 -8.53 8.65
CA VAL A 377 -14.24 -7.59 8.07
C VAL A 377 -14.19 -7.76 6.57
N GLU A 378 -13.93 -6.66 5.89
CA GLU A 378 -13.53 -6.63 4.50
C GLU A 378 -12.02 -6.43 4.43
N ILE A 379 -11.33 -7.36 3.79
CA ILE A 379 -9.88 -7.33 3.62
C ILE A 379 -9.53 -7.28 2.13
N GLY A 380 -8.53 -6.47 1.80
CA GLY A 380 -7.82 -6.57 0.54
C GLY A 380 -6.75 -7.64 0.66
N MET A 381 -6.76 -8.61 -0.23
CA MET A 381 -5.83 -9.73 -0.27
C MET A 381 -5.09 -9.74 -1.60
N ARG A 382 -3.75 -9.75 -1.56
CA ARG A 382 -2.91 -9.98 -2.74
C ARG A 382 -2.37 -11.40 -2.70
N THR A 383 -2.57 -12.17 -3.77
CA THR A 383 -2.22 -13.60 -3.81
C THR A 383 -1.34 -13.98 -4.98
N ILE A 384 -0.50 -15.00 -4.78
CA ILE A 384 0.20 -15.73 -5.84
C ILE A 384 -0.17 -17.21 -5.66
N GLY A 385 -0.89 -17.79 -6.62
CA GLY A 385 -1.50 -19.12 -6.44
C GLY A 385 -2.45 -19.10 -5.24
N LYS A 386 -2.32 -20.08 -4.33
CA LYS A 386 -3.06 -20.13 -3.07
C LYS A 386 -2.39 -19.41 -1.89
N ARG A 387 -1.27 -18.72 -2.12
CA ARG A 387 -0.54 -18.00 -1.07
C ARG A 387 -0.95 -16.54 -1.01
N ILE A 388 -1.16 -16.05 0.21
CA ILE A 388 -1.33 -14.63 0.48
C ILE A 388 0.04 -13.96 0.63
N VAL A 389 0.34 -12.96 -0.21
CA VAL A 389 1.59 -12.19 -0.14
C VAL A 389 1.43 -10.87 0.60
N SER A 390 0.21 -10.34 0.68
CA SER A 390 -0.11 -9.21 1.55
C SER A 390 -1.59 -9.15 1.89
N LEU A 391 -1.88 -8.58 3.04
CA LEU A 391 -3.23 -8.32 3.52
C LEU A 391 -3.37 -6.87 3.97
N GLU A 392 -4.54 -6.30 3.72
CA GLU A 392 -4.92 -4.97 4.16
C GLU A 392 -6.33 -5.01 4.73
N LEU A 393 -6.56 -4.40 5.90
CA LEU A 393 -7.91 -4.20 6.41
C LEU A 393 -8.55 -3.02 5.68
N LYS A 394 -9.59 -3.26 4.90
CA LYS A 394 -10.33 -2.21 4.20
C LYS A 394 -11.46 -1.65 5.07
N ASN A 395 -12.23 -2.54 5.69
CA ASN A 395 -13.39 -2.12 6.48
C ASN A 395 -13.74 -3.13 7.57
N ILE A 396 -14.46 -2.65 8.59
CA ILE A 396 -15.12 -3.49 9.59
C ILE A 396 -16.62 -3.36 9.35
N LEU A 397 -17.25 -4.47 8.97
CA LEU A 397 -18.67 -4.54 8.65
C LEU A 397 -19.45 -4.76 9.95
N ARG A 398 -20.50 -3.96 10.17
CA ARG A 398 -21.33 -3.99 11.39
C ARG A 398 -22.30 -5.16 11.42
#